data_AF-A0A1I7CMY1-F1
#
_entry.id   AF-A0A1I7CMY1-F1
#
_cell.length_a   1.000
_cell.length_b   1.000
_cell.length_c   1.000
_cell.angle_alpha   90.00
_cell.angle_beta   90.00
_cell.angle_gamma   90.00
#
_symmetry.space_group_name_H-M   'P 1'
#
loop_
_entity.id
_entity.type
_entity.pdbx_description
1 polymer ?
#
loop_
_entity_poly.entity_id
_entity_poly.type
_entity_poly.pdbx_seq_one_letter_code
_entity_poly.pdbx_strand_id
1 'polypeptide(L)'
;MTDAKPDANILIAHAQQPEIACSNCAACCCQLEVMLLTETGVPERYIATDEWGGEVMLRLDDGWCAALDRDSMRCSIYERRPLICREFEMGSPECQDERRGMSSIYR
;
A
#
# COMPACT_ATOMS: atom_id res chain seq x y z
N MET A 1 -3.86 -51.90 30.65
CA MET A 1 -5.10 -51.48 29.98
C MET A 1 -5.06 -49.97 29.96
N THR A 2 -4.99 -49.39 28.77
CA THR A 2 -4.50 -48.03 28.49
C THR A 2 -5.56 -47.00 28.87
N ASP A 3 -5.30 -46.18 29.89
CA ASP A 3 -6.13 -45.01 30.21
C ASP A 3 -5.82 -43.90 29.19
N ALA A 4 -6.68 -43.78 28.19
CA ALA A 4 -6.69 -42.67 27.24
C ALA A 4 -7.17 -41.39 27.94
N LYS A 5 -6.33 -40.35 27.97
CA LYS A 5 -6.73 -38.99 28.35
C LYS A 5 -7.71 -38.44 27.31
N PRO A 6 -8.75 -37.68 27.71
CA PRO A 6 -9.67 -37.06 26.76
C PRO A 6 -8.96 -35.94 26.00
N ASP A 7 -8.99 -36.04 24.67
CA ASP A 7 -8.49 -35.02 23.76
C ASP A 7 -9.32 -33.75 23.93
N ALA A 8 -8.73 -32.74 24.57
CA ALA A 8 -9.28 -31.40 24.62
C ALA A 8 -9.29 -30.82 23.19
N ASN A 9 -10.44 -30.95 22.53
CA ASN A 9 -10.70 -30.36 21.23
C ASN A 9 -10.78 -28.82 21.39
N ILE A 10 -9.63 -28.16 21.28
CA ILE A 10 -9.51 -26.70 21.26
C ILE A 10 -10.06 -26.23 19.91
N LEU A 11 -11.27 -25.67 19.92
CA LEU A 11 -11.79 -24.90 18.80
C LEU A 11 -11.03 -23.56 18.74
N ILE A 12 -9.87 -23.56 18.09
CA ILE A 12 -9.18 -22.32 17.72
C ILE A 12 -10.03 -21.68 16.62
N ALA A 13 -10.80 -20.66 16.97
CA ALA A 13 -11.39 -19.77 15.99
C ALA A 13 -10.25 -19.03 15.28
N HIS A 14 -9.78 -19.56 14.15
CA HIS A 14 -8.88 -18.84 13.27
C HIS A 14 -9.64 -17.64 12.70
N ALA A 15 -9.41 -16.46 13.26
CA ALA A 15 -9.87 -15.22 12.65
C ALA A 15 -9.22 -15.13 11.26
N GLN A 16 -10.03 -15.34 10.22
CA GLN A 16 -9.59 -15.25 8.83
C GLN A 16 -8.99 -13.85 8.62
N GLN A 17 -7.70 -13.78 8.31
CA GLN A 17 -7.10 -12.51 7.95
C GLN A 17 -7.75 -12.01 6.65
N PRO A 18 -8.08 -10.71 6.54
CA PRO A 18 -8.65 -10.18 5.33
C PRO A 18 -7.66 -10.38 4.16
N GLU A 19 -8.20 -10.70 2.99
CA GLU A 19 -7.40 -10.78 1.76
C GLU A 19 -6.70 -9.45 1.50
N ILE A 20 -5.44 -9.52 1.04
CA ILE A 20 -4.67 -8.32 0.71
C ILE A 20 -5.23 -7.69 -0.56
N ALA A 21 -5.84 -6.51 -0.40
CA ALA A 21 -6.34 -5.73 -1.52
C ALA A 21 -6.01 -4.24 -1.33
N CYS A 22 -5.84 -3.48 -2.43
CA CYS A 22 -5.68 -2.02 -2.31
C CYS A 22 -6.92 -1.35 -1.70
N SER A 23 -8.11 -1.94 -1.87
CA SER A 23 -9.37 -1.42 -1.30
C SER A 23 -9.41 -1.44 0.24
N ASN A 24 -8.49 -2.14 0.91
CA ASN A 24 -8.42 -2.22 2.36
C ASN A 24 -7.04 -1.85 2.94
N CYS A 25 -6.16 -1.20 2.16
CA CYS A 25 -4.81 -0.85 2.60
C CYS A 25 -4.65 0.55 3.18
N ALA A 26 -5.73 1.34 3.17
CA ALA A 26 -5.70 2.77 3.45
C ALA A 26 -4.65 3.48 2.59
N ALA A 27 -4.49 3.07 1.33
CA ALA A 27 -3.57 3.62 0.33
C ALA A 27 -2.06 3.55 0.64
N CYS A 28 -1.55 2.69 1.53
CA CYS A 28 -0.15 2.69 2.01
C CYS A 28 0.95 3.13 1.01
N CYS A 29 0.96 2.63 -0.23
CA CYS A 29 1.95 3.00 -1.25
C CYS A 29 1.92 4.48 -1.65
N CYS A 30 0.78 5.16 -1.54
CA CYS A 30 0.64 6.59 -1.85
C CYS A 30 1.27 7.50 -0.77
N GLN A 31 1.72 6.97 0.37
CA GLN A 31 2.54 7.73 1.33
C GLN A 31 4.02 7.71 1.01
N LEU A 32 4.46 6.81 0.13
CA LEU A 32 5.86 6.70 -0.23
C LEU A 32 6.26 7.84 -1.17
N GLU A 33 7.52 8.26 -1.06
CA GLU A 33 8.15 9.10 -2.08
C GLU A 33 8.56 8.24 -3.27
N VAL A 34 8.25 8.70 -4.49
CA VAL A 34 8.41 7.90 -5.70
C VAL A 34 9.07 8.73 -6.79
N MET A 35 10.24 8.30 -7.23
CA MET A 35 10.92 8.85 -8.40
C MET A 35 10.30 8.34 -9.70
N LEU A 36 10.29 9.19 -10.72
CA LEU A 36 9.84 8.87 -12.06
C LEU A 36 11.05 8.55 -12.94
N LEU A 37 11.39 7.26 -13.03
CA LEU A 37 12.58 6.81 -13.78
C LEU A 37 12.41 6.88 -15.30
N THR A 38 11.17 6.81 -15.79
CA THR A 38 10.84 6.76 -17.23
C THR A 38 9.48 7.41 -17.49
N GLU A 39 9.24 7.80 -18.75
CA GLU A 39 7.92 8.26 -19.22
C GLU A 39 6.90 7.11 -19.16
N THR A 40 6.19 7.05 -18.06
CA THR A 40 5.29 5.94 -17.70
C THR A 40 3.81 6.24 -17.98
N GLY A 41 3.53 7.44 -18.49
CA GLY A 41 2.17 7.93 -18.75
C GLY A 41 1.49 8.57 -17.54
N VAL A 42 2.26 8.93 -16.51
CA VAL A 42 1.78 9.76 -15.38
C VAL A 42 1.40 11.14 -15.94
N PRO A 43 0.16 11.61 -15.71
CA PRO A 43 -0.23 12.98 -16.10
C PRO A 43 0.64 14.04 -15.43
N GLU A 44 1.08 15.07 -16.18
CA GLU A 44 1.96 16.15 -15.71
C GLU A 44 1.49 16.81 -14.39
N ARG A 45 0.18 16.94 -14.19
CA ARG A 45 -0.40 17.50 -12.95
C ARG A 45 -0.07 16.69 -11.67
N TYR A 46 0.45 15.48 -11.80
CA TYR A 46 0.87 14.62 -10.69
C TYR A 46 2.40 14.51 -10.59
N ILE A 47 3.14 15.32 -11.32
CA ILE A 47 4.60 15.32 -11.36
C ILE A 47 5.11 16.59 -10.67
N ALA A 48 6.17 16.43 -9.88
CA ALA A 48 6.95 17.53 -9.34
C ALA A 48 8.42 17.33 -9.70
N THR A 49 9.20 18.41 -9.67
CA THR A 49 10.66 18.36 -9.81
C THR A 49 11.29 18.56 -8.44
N ASP A 50 12.19 17.66 -8.04
CA ASP A 50 12.94 17.75 -6.79
C ASP A 50 14.07 18.79 -6.86
N GLU A 51 14.81 18.96 -5.75
CA GLU A 51 15.88 19.95 -5.65
C GLU A 51 17.10 19.66 -6.55
N TRP A 52 17.21 18.43 -7.06
CA TRP A 52 18.29 17.99 -7.96
C TRP A 52 17.85 17.96 -9.42
N GLY A 53 16.62 18.37 -9.73
CA GLY A 53 16.07 18.37 -11.09
C GLY A 53 15.46 17.04 -11.53
N GLY A 54 15.32 16.07 -10.62
CA GLY A 54 14.66 14.79 -10.85
C GLY A 54 13.14 14.90 -10.81
N GLU A 55 12.44 14.10 -11.60
CA GLU A 55 10.98 14.03 -11.55
C GLU A 55 10.51 13.04 -10.48
N VAL A 56 9.55 13.46 -9.66
CA VAL A 56 8.94 12.67 -8.60
C VAL A 56 7.42 12.78 -8.67
N MET A 57 6.71 11.83 -8.04
CA MET A 57 5.28 12.00 -7.79
C MET A 57 5.04 13.22 -6.91
N LEU A 58 4.20 14.14 -7.36
CA LEU A 58 3.77 15.30 -6.57
C LEU A 58 3.13 14.84 -5.27
N ARG A 59 3.59 15.41 -4.15
CA ARG A 59 3.03 15.20 -2.81
C ARG A 59 2.30 16.45 -2.36
N LEU A 60 1.17 16.25 -1.69
CA LEU A 60 0.41 17.34 -1.06
C LEU A 60 0.88 17.56 0.38
N ASP A 61 0.40 18.63 1.00
CA ASP A 61 0.80 19.05 2.36
C ASP A 61 0.48 18.00 3.43
N ASP A 62 -0.42 17.05 3.14
CA ASP A 62 -0.78 15.95 4.04
C ASP A 62 0.12 14.71 3.88
N GLY A 63 1.19 14.79 3.08
CA GLY A 63 2.17 13.71 2.93
C GLY A 63 1.70 12.56 2.05
N TRP A 64 0.68 12.75 1.25
CA TRP A 64 0.19 11.77 0.29
C TRP A 64 0.45 12.23 -1.14
N CYS A 65 0.62 11.28 -2.06
CA CYS A 65 0.71 11.62 -3.47
C CYS A 65 -0.59 12.25 -3.99
N ALA A 66 -0.47 13.20 -4.92
CA ALA A 66 -1.58 13.98 -5.46
C ALA A 66 -2.59 13.15 -6.27
N ALA A 67 -2.23 11.93 -6.66
CA ALA A 67 -3.13 11.04 -7.40
C ALA A 67 -4.02 10.15 -6.52
N LEU A 68 -3.87 10.19 -5.20
CA LEU A 68 -4.73 9.44 -4.29
C LEU A 68 -6.11 10.09 -4.20
N ASP A 69 -7.15 9.31 -4.48
CA ASP A 69 -8.54 9.66 -4.17
C ASP A 69 -8.80 9.46 -2.67
N ARG A 70 -9.16 10.55 -1.98
CA ARG A 70 -9.36 10.58 -0.52
C ARG A 70 -10.67 9.94 -0.08
N ASP A 71 -11.67 9.86 -0.96
CA ASP A 71 -12.95 9.26 -0.61
C ASP A 71 -12.85 7.73 -0.58
N SER A 72 -12.19 7.15 -1.58
CA SER A 72 -12.04 5.69 -1.69
C SER A 72 -10.73 5.14 -1.12
N MET A 73 -9.76 6.01 -0.80
CA MET A 73 -8.39 5.62 -0.45
C MET A 73 -7.74 4.72 -1.51
N ARG A 74 -7.96 5.03 -2.79
CA ARG A 74 -7.40 4.31 -3.95
C ARG A 74 -6.69 5.25 -4.90
N CYS A 75 -5.67 4.73 -5.59
CA CYS A 75 -4.98 5.49 -6.63
C CYS A 75 -5.93 5.77 -7.82
N SER A 76 -6.18 7.04 -8.13
CA SER A 76 -7.04 7.45 -9.25
C SER A 76 -6.40 7.23 -10.63
N ILE A 77 -5.09 6.92 -10.66
CA ILE A 77 -4.32 6.62 -11.87
C ILE A 77 -3.77 5.19 -11.89
N TYR A 78 -4.43 4.22 -11.25
CA TYR A 78 -3.89 2.86 -11.06
C TYR A 78 -3.31 2.21 -12.35
N GLU A 79 -3.98 2.40 -13.49
CA GLU A 79 -3.53 1.87 -14.79
C GLU A 79 -2.38 2.66 -15.43
N ARG A 80 -2.13 3.90 -14.97
CA ARG A 80 -1.09 4.81 -15.43
C ARG A 80 -0.04 5.10 -14.36
N ARG A 81 0.09 4.20 -13.38
CA ARG A 81 1.05 4.33 -12.28
C ARG A 81 2.49 4.45 -12.82
N PRO A 82 3.37 5.17 -12.12
CA PRO A 82 4.79 5.15 -12.46
C PRO A 82 5.37 3.74 -12.31
N LEU A 83 6.54 3.50 -12.92
CA LEU A 83 7.19 2.19 -12.95
C LEU A 83 7.38 1.63 -11.54
N ILE A 84 7.94 2.42 -10.62
CA ILE A 84 8.16 2.04 -9.23
C ILE A 84 6.84 1.60 -8.55
N CYS A 85 5.73 2.32 -8.78
CA CYS A 85 4.43 1.93 -8.23
C CYS A 85 3.82 0.68 -8.87
N ARG A 86 4.29 0.24 -10.05
CA ARG A 86 3.88 -1.04 -10.65
C ARG A 86 4.70 -2.20 -10.11
N GLU A 87 6.00 -1.97 -9.90
CA GLU A 87 6.91 -2.93 -9.28
C GLU A 87 6.60 -3.15 -7.80
N PHE A 88 5.99 -2.16 -7.13
CA PHE A 88 5.34 -2.34 -5.84
C PHE A 88 4.07 -3.19 -5.98
N GLU A 89 4.25 -4.51 -6.10
CA GLU A 89 3.16 -5.46 -6.33
C GLU A 89 2.25 -5.61 -5.10
N MET A 90 0.95 -5.74 -5.36
CA MET A 90 -0.04 -5.97 -4.31
C MET A 90 0.23 -7.31 -3.62
N GLY A 91 0.51 -7.26 -2.32
CA GLY A 91 0.83 -8.45 -1.53
C GLY A 91 2.29 -8.87 -1.54
N SER A 92 3.17 -8.10 -2.21
CA SER A 92 4.61 -8.27 -2.07
C SER A 92 5.05 -8.09 -0.59
N PRO A 93 6.24 -8.57 -0.20
CA PRO A 93 6.79 -8.34 1.13
C PRO A 93 6.78 -6.85 1.52
N GLU A 94 7.17 -5.97 0.60
CA GLU A 94 7.17 -4.51 0.78
C GLU A 94 5.75 -3.98 0.98
N CYS A 95 4.78 -4.45 0.20
CA CYS A 95 3.36 -4.10 0.39
C CYS A 95 2.85 -4.48 1.79
N GLN A 96 3.25 -5.65 2.29
CA GLN A 96 2.86 -6.12 3.62
C GLN A 96 3.52 -5.30 4.73
N ASP A 97 4.79 -4.95 4.57
CA ASP A 97 5.53 -4.15 5.56
C ASP A 97 4.98 -2.73 5.67
N GLU A 98 4.73 -2.07 4.54
CA GLU A 98 4.10 -0.74 4.54
C GLU A 98 2.69 -0.77 5.14
N ARG A 99 1.92 -1.81 4.82
CA ARG A 99 0.58 -2.00 5.38
C ARG A 99 0.63 -2.19 6.90
N ARG A 100 1.64 -2.87 7.45
CA ARG A 100 1.85 -2.97 8.90
C ARG A 100 2.15 -1.60 9.53
N GLY A 101 2.89 -0.73 8.83
CA GLY A 101 3.19 0.64 9.25
C GLY A 101 1.95 1.55 9.36
N MET A 102 0.99 1.38 8.45
CA MET A 102 -0.25 2.18 8.43
C MET A 102 -1.09 2.10 9.71
N SER A 103 -0.98 0.99 10.46
CA SER A 103 -1.67 0.78 11.75
C SER A 103 -1.32 1.82 12.81
N SER A 104 -0.18 2.52 12.65
CA SER A 104 0.35 3.46 13.63
C SER A 104 -0.02 4.92 13.36
N ILE A 105 -0.51 5.25 12.17
CA ILE A 105 -0.70 6.64 11.71
C ILE A 105 -2.01 7.27 12.22
N TYR A 106 -3.00 6.45 12.60
CA TYR A 106 -4.30 6.92 13.12
C TYR A 106 -4.50 6.62 14.62
N ARG A 107 -3.43 6.40 15.38
CA ARG A 107 -3.49 6.31 16.85
C ARG A 107 -3.32 7.69 17.47
#